data_AF-A0A6P6D380-F1
#
_entry.id   AF-A0A6P6D380-F1
#
_cell.length_a   1.000
_cell.length_b   1.000
_cell.length_c   1.000
_cell.angle_alpha   90.00
_cell.angle_beta   90.00
_cell.angle_gamma   90.00
#
_symmetry.space_group_name_H-M   'P 1'
#
loop_
_entity.id
_entity.type
_entity.pdbx_description
1 polymer ?
#
loop_
_entity_poly.entity_id
_entity_poly.type
_entity_poly.pdbx_seq_one_letter_code
_entity_poly.pdbx_strand_id
1 'polypeptide(L)'
;MELHILEHRVRVLSLARPGLWLYTHPLIKLLFLPRRNRCKFFSLTETPEDYTLMVDEEGFKELPPSEFLQVAEATWLVMNVSSHSGTAVQAAGVTKIARSVIAPLAEHHVSVLMLSTYQTDFILVREQDLSLVIHTLAQEFDIYREVGGEPVPVARDDSSNGFPRTQHAGPSPTVHPIQSPQNRFCVLTLDPETLPAIATTLIDVLFYSHRWVSSVLSLFVLTPLLPMFCPITFHPSFVSNYGGVFWRSLNQS
;
A
#
# COMPACT_ATOMS: atom_id res chain seq x y z
N MET A 1 16.65 -13.69 -7.12
CA MET A 1 15.60 -13.21 -6.18
C MET A 1 14.27 -13.51 -6.82
N GLU A 2 13.19 -13.62 -6.05
CA GLU A 2 11.88 -13.87 -6.65
C GLU A 2 11.02 -12.61 -6.60
N LEU A 3 10.27 -12.38 -7.67
CA LEU A 3 9.26 -11.35 -7.75
C LEU A 3 7.90 -12.02 -7.91
N HIS A 4 7.01 -11.77 -6.97
CA HIS A 4 5.67 -12.34 -6.94
C HIS A 4 4.65 -11.27 -7.33
N ILE A 5 3.89 -11.51 -8.40
CA ILE A 5 2.73 -10.72 -8.81
C ILE A 5 1.51 -11.33 -8.11
N LEU A 6 0.94 -10.60 -7.15
CA LEU A 6 -0.15 -11.09 -6.30
C LEU A 6 -1.50 -11.03 -7.02
N GLU A 7 -2.48 -11.80 -6.54
CA GLU A 7 -3.87 -11.82 -7.05
C GLU A 7 -4.72 -10.62 -6.60
N HIS A 8 -4.15 -9.42 -6.65
CA HIS A 8 -4.81 -8.19 -6.22
C HIS A 8 -4.83 -7.17 -7.36
N ARG A 9 -6.05 -6.83 -7.81
CA ARG A 9 -6.32 -5.71 -8.69
C ARG A 9 -6.85 -4.57 -7.84
N VAL A 10 -6.04 -3.53 -7.68
CA VAL A 10 -6.22 -2.48 -6.68
C VAL A 10 -6.64 -1.16 -7.34
N ARG A 11 -7.61 -0.49 -6.73
CA ARG A 11 -8.03 0.87 -7.03
C ARG A 11 -7.43 1.80 -5.98
N VAL A 12 -6.95 2.95 -6.45
CA VAL A 12 -6.44 4.03 -5.59
C VAL A 12 -7.45 5.15 -5.57
N LEU A 13 -7.85 5.57 -4.38
CA LEU A 13 -8.88 6.58 -4.15
C LEU A 13 -8.39 7.64 -3.17
N SER A 14 -8.91 8.84 -3.32
CA SER A 14 -8.78 9.92 -2.34
C SER A 14 -10.18 10.33 -1.89
N LEU A 15 -10.43 10.25 -0.59
CA LEU A 15 -11.66 10.66 0.06
C LEU A 15 -11.43 11.98 0.80
N ALA A 16 -12.08 13.04 0.33
CA ALA A 16 -12.02 14.34 0.97
C ALA A 16 -12.58 14.29 2.39
N ARG A 17 -11.87 14.89 3.36
CA ARG A 17 -12.28 14.92 4.78
C ARG A 17 -13.73 15.37 5.02
N PRO A 18 -14.28 16.40 4.34
CA PRO A 18 -15.68 16.80 4.52
C PRO A 18 -16.71 15.73 4.15
N GLY A 19 -16.32 14.76 3.31
CA GLY A 19 -17.17 13.65 2.90
C GLY A 19 -17.05 12.40 3.76
N LEU A 20 -16.16 12.36 4.76
CA LEU A 20 -15.85 11.14 5.52
C LEU A 20 -17.08 10.47 6.13
N TRP A 21 -18.05 11.27 6.61
CA TRP A 21 -19.29 10.78 7.22
C TRP A 21 -20.12 9.89 6.26
N LEU A 22 -20.08 10.18 4.95
CA LEU A 22 -20.79 9.39 3.94
C LEU A 22 -20.18 7.99 3.79
N TYR A 23 -18.89 7.87 4.07
CA TYR A 23 -18.12 6.64 3.91
C TYR A 23 -17.87 5.91 5.22
N THR A 24 -18.32 6.42 6.37
CA THR A 24 -18.13 5.75 7.65
C THR A 24 -18.68 4.32 7.62
N HIS A 25 -19.89 4.11 7.10
CA HIS A 25 -20.48 2.77 7.02
C HIS A 25 -19.63 1.76 6.21
N PRO A 26 -19.27 2.02 4.93
CA PRO A 26 -18.44 1.08 4.19
C PRO A 26 -17.02 0.95 4.77
N LEU A 27 -16.41 2.01 5.30
CA LEU A 27 -15.08 1.92 5.92
C LEU A 27 -15.08 1.08 7.19
N ILE A 28 -16.09 1.21 8.05
CA ILE A 28 -16.25 0.32 9.21
C ILE A 28 -16.43 -1.14 8.77
N LYS A 29 -17.20 -1.38 7.71
CA LYS A 29 -17.38 -2.74 7.17
C LYS A 29 -16.06 -3.33 6.68
N LEU A 30 -15.27 -2.56 5.92
CA LEU A 30 -13.98 -2.99 5.39
C LEU A 30 -12.94 -3.20 6.50
N LEU A 31 -12.91 -2.33 7.51
CA LEU A 31 -11.95 -2.40 8.61
C LEU A 31 -12.23 -3.52 9.61
N PHE A 32 -13.49 -3.68 10.03
CA PHE A 32 -13.82 -4.44 11.24
C PHE A 32 -14.69 -5.67 10.98
N LEU A 33 -15.26 -5.82 9.78
CA LEU A 33 -16.24 -6.87 9.48
C LEU A 33 -15.77 -7.77 8.31
N PRO A 34 -14.67 -8.53 8.46
CA PRO A 34 -14.07 -9.32 7.38
C PRO A 34 -15.02 -10.39 6.80
N ARG A 35 -16.03 -10.83 7.57
CA ARG A 35 -17.06 -11.78 7.09
C ARG A 35 -18.20 -11.12 6.31
N ARG A 36 -18.21 -9.79 6.18
CA ARG A 36 -19.30 -9.02 5.53
C ARG A 36 -18.93 -8.50 4.14
N ASN A 37 -17.70 -8.75 3.69
CA ASN A 37 -17.21 -8.37 2.38
C ASN A 37 -16.19 -9.43 1.90
N ARG A 38 -15.76 -9.35 0.65
CA ARG A 38 -14.74 -10.25 0.06
C ARG A 38 -13.41 -9.55 -0.20
N CYS A 39 -13.23 -8.35 0.35
CA CYS A 39 -12.01 -7.57 0.22
C CYS A 39 -10.88 -8.32 0.92
N LYS A 40 -9.77 -8.51 0.20
CA LYS A 40 -8.53 -9.12 0.68
C LYS A 40 -7.38 -8.12 0.76
N PHE A 41 -7.47 -7.03 0.01
CA PHE A 41 -6.49 -5.94 0.02
C PHE A 41 -7.17 -4.61 0.37
N PHE A 42 -6.89 -4.08 1.56
CA PHE A 42 -7.38 -2.78 2.01
C PHE A 42 -6.29 -2.00 2.75
N SER A 43 -6.10 -0.75 2.36
CA SER A 43 -5.27 0.23 3.05
C SER A 43 -6.05 1.54 3.18
N LEU A 44 -6.02 2.12 4.37
CA LEU A 44 -6.55 3.43 4.67
C LEU A 44 -5.43 4.27 5.28
N THR A 45 -5.09 5.38 4.63
CA THR A 45 -4.11 6.34 5.12
C THR A 45 -4.77 7.70 5.28
N GLU A 46 -4.86 8.18 6.52
CA GLU A 46 -5.27 9.54 6.82
C GLU A 46 -4.08 10.49 6.61
N THR A 47 -4.27 11.51 5.78
CA THR A 47 -3.34 12.64 5.57
C THR A 47 -4.00 13.95 6.00
N PRO A 48 -3.28 15.07 6.21
CA PRO A 48 -3.92 16.35 6.51
C PRO A 48 -4.98 16.78 5.47
N GLU A 49 -4.83 16.36 4.22
CA GLU A 49 -5.69 16.77 3.11
C GLU A 49 -6.90 15.84 2.93
N ASP A 50 -6.69 14.53 3.07
CA ASP A 50 -7.66 13.51 2.68
C ASP A 50 -7.50 12.19 3.44
N TYR A 51 -8.33 11.21 3.05
CA TYR A 51 -8.13 9.81 3.34
C TYR A 51 -7.80 9.10 2.04
N THR A 52 -6.55 8.68 1.88
CA THR A 52 -6.12 7.85 0.74
C THR A 52 -6.49 6.39 0.98
N LEU A 53 -7.14 5.76 0.01
CA LEU A 53 -7.49 4.34 0.05
C LEU A 53 -6.79 3.58 -1.08
N MET A 54 -6.28 2.40 -0.74
CA MET A 54 -5.91 1.39 -1.73
C MET A 54 -6.73 0.14 -1.43
N VAL A 55 -7.63 -0.22 -2.34
CA VAL A 55 -8.61 -1.30 -2.10
C VAL A 55 -8.74 -2.18 -3.34
N ASP A 56 -8.89 -3.49 -3.16
CA ASP A 56 -9.18 -4.37 -4.29
C ASP A 56 -10.56 -4.13 -4.91
N GLU A 57 -10.82 -4.76 -6.05
CA GLU A 57 -12.09 -4.64 -6.77
C GLU A 57 -13.33 -5.07 -5.96
N GLU A 58 -13.19 -5.99 -5.00
CA GLU A 58 -14.31 -6.41 -4.16
C GLU A 58 -14.63 -5.35 -3.11
N GLY A 59 -13.62 -4.79 -2.45
CA GLY A 59 -13.81 -3.69 -1.50
C GLY A 59 -14.23 -2.38 -2.18
N PHE A 60 -13.77 -2.12 -3.41
CA PHE A 60 -14.16 -0.95 -4.20
C PHE A 60 -15.68 -0.90 -4.44
N LYS A 61 -16.34 -2.05 -4.60
CA LYS A 61 -17.81 -2.14 -4.79
C LYS A 61 -18.62 -1.66 -3.58
N GLU A 62 -18.02 -1.61 -2.39
CA GLU A 62 -18.66 -1.12 -1.17
C GLU A 62 -18.68 0.41 -1.10
N LEU A 63 -17.88 1.10 -1.93
CA LEU A 63 -17.72 2.56 -1.88
C LEU A 63 -18.68 3.22 -2.90
N PRO A 64 -19.72 3.95 -2.46
CA PRO A 64 -20.60 4.65 -3.38
C PRO A 64 -19.86 5.82 -4.06
N PRO A 65 -20.15 6.16 -5.32
CA PRO A 65 -19.59 7.35 -5.94
C PRO A 65 -20.16 8.63 -5.31
N SER A 66 -19.34 9.64 -5.12
CA SER A 66 -19.78 10.98 -4.71
C SER A 66 -18.77 12.06 -5.12
N GLU A 67 -19.13 13.32 -4.96
CA GLU A 67 -18.23 14.47 -5.18
C GLU A 67 -17.01 14.47 -4.25
N PHE A 68 -17.07 13.76 -3.13
CA PHE A 68 -16.00 13.67 -2.15
C PHE A 68 -14.96 12.59 -2.45
N LEU A 69 -15.22 11.72 -3.44
CA LEU A 69 -14.38 10.55 -3.72
C LEU A 69 -13.78 10.66 -5.12
N GLN A 70 -12.48 10.87 -5.16
CA GLN A 70 -11.68 10.83 -6.38
C GLN A 70 -11.12 9.43 -6.56
N VAL A 71 -11.18 8.91 -7.79
CA VAL A 71 -10.69 7.58 -8.13
C VAL A 71 -9.63 7.72 -9.22
N ALA A 72 -8.45 7.16 -8.99
CA ALA A 72 -7.43 7.10 -10.02
C ALA A 72 -7.92 6.24 -11.21
N GLU A 73 -7.58 6.67 -12.42
CA GLU A 73 -8.01 6.00 -13.66
C GLU A 73 -7.46 4.58 -13.75
N ALA A 74 -6.20 4.39 -13.36
CA ALA A 74 -5.52 3.11 -13.49
C ALA A 74 -5.99 2.09 -12.45
N THR A 75 -6.01 0.83 -12.86
CA THR A 75 -6.00 -0.34 -11.97
C THR A 75 -4.56 -0.76 -11.74
N TRP A 76 -4.22 -1.07 -10.50
CA TRP A 76 -2.86 -1.34 -10.07
C TRP A 76 -2.73 -2.82 -9.68
N LEU A 77 -1.65 -3.44 -10.12
CA LEU A 77 -1.25 -4.78 -9.72
C LEU A 77 -0.24 -4.69 -8.59
N VAL A 78 -0.35 -5.60 -7.63
CA VAL A 78 0.52 -5.63 -6.46
C VAL A 78 1.64 -6.62 -6.68
N MET A 79 2.87 -6.18 -6.45
CA MET A 79 4.06 -7.02 -6.50
C MET A 79 4.75 -7.05 -5.14
N ASN A 80 5.35 -8.19 -4.81
CA ASN A 80 6.16 -8.39 -3.62
C ASN A 80 7.50 -9.03 -4.01
N VAL A 81 8.59 -8.56 -3.39
CA VAL A 81 9.93 -9.12 -3.62
C VAL A 81 10.30 -10.00 -2.44
N SER A 82 10.58 -11.28 -2.70
CA SER A 82 11.08 -12.19 -1.68
C SER A 82 12.56 -12.52 -1.92
N SER A 83 13.34 -12.46 -0.84
CA SER A 83 14.74 -12.84 -0.85
C SER A 83 14.93 -14.06 0.04
N HIS A 84 15.26 -15.20 -0.58
CA HIS A 84 15.61 -16.45 0.11
C HIS A 84 17.01 -16.37 0.74
N SER A 85 17.19 -15.55 1.78
CA SER A 85 18.34 -15.67 2.68
C SER A 85 17.88 -16.43 3.93
N GLY A 86 18.43 -17.63 4.14
CA GLY A 86 17.99 -18.59 5.14
C GLY A 86 17.79 -18.05 6.57
N THR A 87 16.90 -18.75 7.29
CA THR A 87 16.52 -18.68 8.71
C THR A 87 15.73 -17.48 9.25
N ALA A 88 15.35 -16.51 8.42
CA ALA A 88 14.20 -15.63 8.70
C ALA A 88 13.75 -14.95 7.40
N VAL A 89 12.44 -14.90 7.13
CA VAL A 89 11.87 -14.01 6.10
C VAL A 89 12.15 -12.58 6.54
N GLN A 90 13.30 -12.03 6.15
CA GLN A 90 13.58 -10.62 6.33
C GLN A 90 12.81 -9.87 5.25
N ALA A 91 11.87 -9.03 5.66
CA ALA A 91 11.36 -7.95 4.82
C ALA A 91 12.56 -7.23 4.22
N ALA A 92 12.74 -7.31 2.91
CA ALA A 92 13.81 -6.60 2.23
C ALA A 92 13.44 -5.13 2.24
N GLY A 93 13.80 -4.40 3.29
CA GLY A 93 13.43 -2.99 3.44
C GLY A 93 13.70 -2.20 2.16
N VAL A 94 12.80 -1.26 1.83
CA VAL A 94 12.74 -0.42 0.62
C VAL A 94 14.10 -0.09 -0.03
N THR A 95 15.16 0.16 0.75
CA THR A 95 16.51 0.42 0.25
C THR A 95 17.09 -0.70 -0.64
N LYS A 96 16.79 -1.97 -0.38
CA LYS A 96 17.22 -3.10 -1.22
C LYS A 96 16.41 -3.16 -2.54
N ILE A 97 15.11 -2.88 -2.44
CA ILE A 97 14.16 -2.86 -3.56
C ILE A 97 14.40 -1.63 -4.48
N ALA A 98 14.85 -0.52 -3.92
CA ALA A 98 15.07 0.73 -4.63
C ALA A 98 16.03 0.57 -5.81
N ARG A 99 17.07 -0.24 -5.66
CA ARG A 99 18.08 -0.44 -6.71
C ARG A 99 17.67 -1.51 -7.73
N SER A 100 17.12 -2.63 -7.28
CA SER A 100 16.83 -3.77 -8.16
C SER A 100 15.45 -3.70 -8.82
N VAL A 101 14.52 -2.90 -8.29
CA VAL A 101 13.17 -2.77 -8.86
C VAL A 101 12.84 -1.33 -9.23
N ILE A 102 12.95 -0.39 -8.30
CA ILE A 102 12.45 0.99 -8.52
C ILE A 102 13.26 1.70 -9.62
N ALA A 103 14.59 1.64 -9.56
CA ALA A 103 15.45 2.30 -10.55
C ALA A 103 15.26 1.75 -11.97
N PRO A 104 15.30 0.42 -12.24
CA PRO A 104 15.03 -0.12 -13.56
C PRO A 104 13.65 0.25 -14.11
N LEU A 105 12.61 0.23 -13.27
CA LEU A 105 11.26 0.62 -13.68
C LEU A 105 11.17 2.12 -14.03
N ALA A 106 11.81 2.98 -13.25
CA ALA A 106 11.85 4.42 -13.51
C ALA A 106 12.59 4.75 -14.82
N GLU A 107 13.70 4.07 -15.11
CA GLU A 107 14.46 4.21 -16.38
C GLU A 107 13.62 3.81 -17.60
N HIS A 108 12.65 2.91 -17.42
CA HIS A 108 11.72 2.48 -18.45
C HIS A 108 10.38 3.23 -18.41
N HIS A 109 10.30 4.33 -17.65
CA HIS A 109 9.10 5.18 -17.50
C HIS A 109 7.86 4.47 -16.93
N VAL A 110 8.06 3.42 -16.13
CA VAL A 110 6.99 2.76 -15.39
C VAL A 110 6.77 3.51 -14.07
N SER A 111 5.56 4.04 -13.88
CA SER A 111 5.15 4.65 -12.61
C SER A 111 4.85 3.58 -11.58
N VAL A 112 5.31 3.80 -10.34
CA VAL A 112 5.09 2.89 -9.21
C VAL A 112 4.44 3.62 -8.04
N LEU A 113 3.64 2.90 -7.26
CA LEU A 113 3.26 3.31 -5.91
C LEU A 113 3.88 2.35 -4.90
N MET A 114 4.38 2.87 -3.80
CA MET A 114 5.00 2.08 -2.73
C MET A 114 4.06 1.97 -1.55
N LEU A 115 3.90 0.76 -1.02
CA LEU A 115 3.12 0.49 0.17
C LEU A 115 3.92 -0.39 1.14
N SER A 116 4.61 0.24 2.08
CA SER A 116 5.36 -0.44 3.13
C SER A 116 4.46 -0.80 4.31
N THR A 117 4.53 -2.04 4.76
CA THR A 117 3.81 -2.55 5.94
C THR A 117 4.78 -3.08 6.98
N TYR A 118 4.26 -3.56 8.13
CA TYR A 118 5.12 -4.20 9.14
C TYR A 118 5.83 -5.46 8.60
N GLN A 119 5.17 -6.21 7.71
CA GLN A 119 5.62 -7.51 7.24
C GLN A 119 6.44 -7.44 5.95
N THR A 120 6.04 -6.58 5.02
CA THR A 120 6.69 -6.50 3.70
C THR A 120 6.46 -5.15 3.02
N ASP A 121 7.21 -4.93 1.96
CA ASP A 121 7.07 -3.79 1.06
C ASP A 121 6.36 -4.24 -0.22
N PHE A 122 5.22 -3.63 -0.52
CA PHE A 122 4.53 -3.83 -1.79
C PHE A 122 4.88 -2.73 -2.79
N ILE A 123 4.99 -3.15 -4.05
CA ILE A 123 5.24 -2.29 -5.20
C ILE A 123 4.03 -2.43 -6.11
N LEU A 124 3.32 -1.34 -6.33
CA LEU A 124 2.15 -1.31 -7.19
C LEU A 124 2.54 -0.73 -8.55
N VAL A 125 2.17 -1.43 -9.62
CA VAL A 125 2.36 -1.00 -11.02
C VAL A 125 1.02 -0.96 -11.71
N ARG A 126 0.84 -0.08 -12.70
CA ARG A 126 -0.40 -0.07 -13.49
C ARG A 126 -0.50 -1.35 -14.30
N GLU A 127 -1.70 -1.92 -14.38
CA GLU A 127 -1.95 -3.19 -15.09
C GLU A 127 -1.49 -3.14 -16.56
N GLN A 128 -1.67 -2.00 -17.22
CA GLN A 128 -1.22 -1.75 -18.60
C GLN A 128 0.30 -1.80 -18.79
N ASP A 129 1.09 -1.58 -17.74
CA ASP A 129 2.56 -1.54 -17.81
C ASP A 129 3.17 -2.93 -17.51
N LEU A 130 2.35 -3.94 -17.19
CA LEU A 130 2.80 -5.24 -16.70
C LEU A 130 3.80 -5.94 -17.64
N SER A 131 3.56 -5.88 -18.95
CA SER A 131 4.46 -6.53 -19.91
C SER A 131 5.85 -5.89 -19.92
N LEU A 132 5.91 -4.56 -19.78
CA LEU A 132 7.18 -3.83 -19.67
C LEU A 132 7.86 -4.15 -18.34
N VAL A 133 7.12 -4.23 -17.24
CA VAL A 133 7.63 -4.63 -15.92
C VAL A 133 8.27 -6.01 -15.97
N ILE A 134 7.57 -7.01 -16.54
CA ILE A 134 8.09 -8.38 -16.68
C ILE A 134 9.37 -8.36 -17.51
N HIS A 135 9.37 -7.68 -18.65
CA HIS A 135 10.54 -7.59 -19.53
C HIS A 135 11.75 -6.95 -18.82
N THR A 136 11.54 -5.83 -18.11
CA THR A 136 12.59 -5.09 -17.41
C THR A 136 13.18 -5.90 -16.24
N LEU A 137 12.35 -6.63 -15.49
CA LEU A 137 12.79 -7.31 -14.25
C LEU A 137 13.19 -8.79 -14.46
N ALA A 138 12.81 -9.41 -15.57
CA ALA A 138 13.07 -10.85 -15.82
C ALA A 138 14.56 -11.23 -15.88
N GLN A 139 15.47 -10.25 -16.07
CA GLN A 139 16.92 -10.49 -16.04
C GLN A 139 17.45 -10.71 -14.62
N GLU A 140 16.87 -10.06 -13.62
CA GLU A 140 17.33 -10.11 -12.23
C GLU A 140 16.45 -11.00 -11.32
N PHE A 141 15.20 -11.23 -11.74
CA PHE A 141 14.20 -11.94 -10.94
C PHE A 141 13.62 -13.14 -11.66
N ASP A 142 13.41 -14.21 -10.90
CA ASP A 142 12.47 -15.26 -11.26
C ASP A 142 11.06 -14.75 -10.93
N ILE A 143 10.23 -14.55 -11.96
CA ILE A 143 8.92 -13.91 -11.82
C ILE A 143 7.84 -14.98 -11.70
N TYR A 144 7.05 -14.88 -10.64
CA TYR A 144 5.90 -15.73 -10.37
C TYR A 144 4.63 -14.88 -10.33
N ARG A 145 3.52 -15.47 -10.76
CA ARG A 145 2.18 -14.92 -10.58
C ARG A 145 1.39 -15.86 -9.69
N GLU A 146 0.79 -15.32 -8.65
CA GLU A 146 -0.14 -16.10 -7.83
C GLU A 146 -1.41 -16.41 -8.63
N VAL A 147 -1.84 -17.67 -8.63
CA VAL A 147 -3.11 -18.13 -9.22
C VAL A 147 -3.76 -19.09 -8.24
N GLY A 148 -4.91 -18.72 -7.68
CA GLY A 148 -5.56 -19.49 -6.62
C GLY A 148 -4.72 -19.60 -5.34
N GLY A 149 -3.86 -18.62 -5.07
CA GLY A 149 -2.90 -18.63 -3.96
C GLY A 149 -1.62 -19.44 -4.20
N GLU A 150 -1.43 -20.05 -5.37
CA GLU A 150 -0.22 -20.80 -5.72
C GLU A 150 0.68 -20.03 -6.69
N PRO A 151 2.01 -20.01 -6.50
CA PRO A 151 2.92 -19.31 -7.38
C PRO A 151 3.11 -20.07 -8.70
N VAL A 152 2.73 -19.44 -9.82
CA VAL A 152 2.90 -19.97 -11.18
C VAL A 152 4.01 -19.20 -11.88
N PRO A 153 5.05 -19.86 -12.44
CA PRO A 153 6.11 -19.19 -13.17
C PRO A 153 5.57 -18.40 -14.37
N VAL A 154 6.03 -17.15 -14.52
CA VAL A 154 5.74 -16.33 -15.69
C VAL A 154 6.78 -16.63 -16.77
N ALA A 155 6.32 -17.10 -17.94
CA ALA A 155 7.20 -17.35 -19.07
C ALA A 155 7.85 -16.06 -19.55
N ARG A 156 9.14 -16.14 -19.89
CA ARG A 156 9.85 -15.04 -20.55
C ARG A 156 9.31 -14.92 -21.98
N ASP A 157 8.74 -13.78 -22.32
CA ASP A 157 8.30 -13.52 -23.69
C ASP A 157 9.54 -13.09 -24.49
N ASP A 158 10.08 -14.00 -25.31
CA ASP A 158 11.27 -13.75 -26.15
C ASP A 158 10.96 -12.87 -27.37
N SER A 159 9.70 -12.48 -27.57
CA SER A 159 9.30 -11.61 -28.68
C SER A 159 9.58 -10.14 -28.37
N SER A 160 10.77 -9.69 -28.74
CA SER A 160 11.25 -8.29 -28.73
C SER A 160 10.55 -7.37 -29.75
N ASN A 161 9.29 -7.63 -30.09
CA ASN A 161 8.54 -6.80 -31.01
C ASN A 161 7.96 -5.59 -30.29
N GLY A 162 8.84 -4.60 -30.06
CA GLY A 162 8.52 -3.20 -29.79
C GLY A 162 7.30 -2.98 -28.90
N PHE A 163 7.48 -3.08 -27.58
CA PHE A 163 6.48 -2.56 -26.65
C PHE A 163 6.11 -1.15 -27.10
N PRO A 164 4.83 -0.85 -27.37
CA PRO A 164 4.43 0.49 -27.75
C PRO A 164 4.87 1.40 -26.62
N ARG A 165 5.85 2.27 -26.90
CA ARG A 165 6.15 3.41 -26.02
C ARG A 165 4.90 4.28 -26.07
N THR A 166 3.95 4.01 -25.18
CA THR A 166 3.01 5.04 -24.78
C THR A 166 3.86 6.17 -24.25
N GLN A 167 3.96 7.26 -25.02
CA GLN A 167 4.44 8.53 -24.49
C GLN A 167 3.51 8.84 -23.32
N HIS A 168 3.93 8.49 -22.12
CA HIS A 168 3.23 8.89 -20.92
C HIS A 168 3.29 10.41 -20.91
N ALA A 169 2.17 11.05 -21.22
CA ALA A 169 1.98 12.50 -21.29
C ALA A 169 1.98 13.14 -19.89
N GLY A 170 2.78 12.58 -18.97
CA GLY A 170 3.02 13.15 -17.66
C GLY A 170 4.10 14.23 -17.72
N PRO A 171 4.20 15.07 -16.68
CA PRO A 171 5.30 16.01 -16.54
C PRO A 171 6.65 15.27 -16.56
N SER A 172 7.67 15.92 -17.12
CA SER A 172 9.05 15.40 -17.05
C SER A 172 9.49 15.22 -15.60
N PRO A 173 10.38 14.26 -15.30
CA PRO A 173 10.89 14.07 -13.94
C PRO A 173 11.45 15.38 -13.35
N THR A 174 11.04 15.71 -12.13
CA THR A 174 11.51 16.89 -11.39
C THR A 174 12.04 16.49 -10.02
N VAL A 175 12.91 17.32 -9.44
CA VAL A 175 13.29 17.19 -8.03
C VAL A 175 12.15 17.73 -7.18
N HIS A 176 11.56 16.88 -6.36
CA HIS A 176 10.49 17.26 -5.46
C HIS A 176 11.04 17.75 -4.11
N PRO A 177 10.54 18.88 -3.58
CA PRO A 177 10.97 19.36 -2.28
C PRO A 177 10.46 18.45 -1.15
N ILE A 178 11.22 18.40 -0.05
CA ILE A 178 10.96 17.49 1.07
C ILE A 178 10.77 18.25 2.38
N GLN A 179 9.88 17.74 3.22
CA GLN A 179 9.63 18.21 4.58
C GLN A 179 9.74 17.04 5.56
N SER A 180 10.42 17.24 6.70
CA SER A 180 10.47 16.25 7.78
C SER A 180 9.74 16.78 9.02
N PRO A 181 8.49 16.33 9.26
CA PRO A 181 7.79 16.62 10.50
C PRO A 181 8.56 16.09 11.72
N GLN A 182 8.39 16.74 12.87
CA GLN A 182 9.05 16.30 14.12
C GLN A 182 8.40 15.06 14.74
N ASN A 183 7.23 14.66 14.24
CA ASN A 183 6.50 13.49 14.69
C ASN A 183 7.39 12.25 14.62
N ARG A 184 7.28 11.43 15.65
CA ARG A 184 7.87 10.11 15.70
C ARG A 184 6.74 9.09 15.51
N PHE A 185 6.99 8.11 14.65
CA PHE A 185 6.03 7.08 14.29
C PHE A 185 6.50 5.71 14.75
N CYS A 186 5.54 4.84 15.05
CA CYS A 186 5.75 3.41 15.24
C CYS A 186 5.05 2.63 14.14
N VAL A 187 5.71 1.56 13.69
CA VAL A 187 5.10 0.52 12.84
C VAL A 187 4.75 -0.62 13.77
N LEU A 188 3.48 -0.98 13.83
CA LEU A 188 2.92 -1.99 14.71
C LEU A 188 2.21 -3.07 13.88
N THR A 189 2.01 -4.24 14.48
CA THR A 189 1.13 -5.27 13.96
C THR A 189 0.13 -5.64 15.06
N LEU A 190 -1.05 -6.05 14.67
CA LEU A 190 -2.10 -6.49 15.59
C LEU A 190 -2.58 -7.89 15.22
N ASP A 191 -2.84 -8.72 16.23
CA ASP A 191 -3.59 -9.97 16.05
C ASP A 191 -5.04 -9.64 15.67
N PRO A 192 -5.57 -10.15 14.53
CA PRO A 192 -6.97 -9.96 14.16
C PRO A 192 -7.99 -10.31 15.23
N GLU A 193 -7.72 -11.28 16.10
CA GLU A 193 -8.63 -11.63 17.19
C GLU A 193 -8.74 -10.52 18.25
N THR A 194 -7.71 -9.67 18.37
CA THR A 194 -7.66 -8.54 19.31
C THR A 194 -8.21 -7.24 18.72
N LEU A 195 -8.44 -7.18 17.41
CA LEU A 195 -8.97 -6.00 16.72
C LEU A 195 -10.28 -5.47 17.36
N PRO A 196 -11.27 -6.31 17.73
CA PRO A 196 -12.49 -5.84 18.37
C PRO A 196 -12.23 -5.09 19.69
N ALA A 197 -11.19 -5.45 20.44
CA ALA A 197 -10.88 -4.85 21.74
C ALA A 197 -10.41 -3.39 21.62
N ILE A 198 -9.84 -3.01 20.47
CA ILE A 198 -9.37 -1.64 20.20
C ILE A 198 -10.25 -0.89 19.18
N ALA A 199 -11.31 -1.51 18.67
CA ALA A 199 -12.10 -0.98 17.57
C ALA A 199 -12.69 0.40 17.89
N THR A 200 -13.24 0.60 19.08
CA THR A 200 -13.79 1.90 19.49
C THR A 200 -12.73 3.00 19.51
N THR A 201 -11.52 2.67 19.98
CA THR A 201 -10.39 3.60 19.96
C THR A 201 -9.98 3.91 18.54
N LEU A 202 -9.79 2.91 17.68
CA LEU A 202 -9.46 3.13 16.26
C LEU A 202 -10.52 3.96 15.53
N ILE A 203 -11.80 3.77 15.87
CA ILE A 203 -12.91 4.51 15.30
C ILE A 203 -12.84 5.99 15.71
N ASP A 204 -12.72 6.27 17.00
CA ASP A 204 -12.57 7.64 17.53
C ASP A 204 -11.40 8.38 16.85
N VAL A 205 -10.32 7.63 16.69
CA VAL A 205 -9.08 8.07 16.10
C VAL A 205 -9.20 8.43 14.62
N LEU A 206 -9.78 7.54 13.82
CA LEU A 206 -9.84 7.66 12.36
C LEU A 206 -10.95 8.61 11.92
N PHE A 207 -12.07 8.64 12.65
CA PHE A 207 -13.31 9.28 12.18
C PHE A 207 -13.73 10.51 12.98
N TYR A 208 -13.27 10.68 14.23
CA TYR A 208 -13.78 11.72 15.13
C TYR A 208 -12.71 12.66 15.71
N SER A 209 -11.43 12.32 15.58
CA SER A 209 -10.33 13.15 16.10
C SER A 209 -10.09 14.41 15.27
N HIS A 210 -10.11 15.59 15.90
CA HIS A 210 -9.58 16.81 15.32
C HIS A 210 -8.05 16.78 15.36
N ARG A 211 -7.40 16.36 14.26
CA ARG A 211 -5.94 16.22 14.21
C ARG A 211 -5.25 17.44 13.63
N TRP A 212 -4.09 17.73 14.19
CA TRP A 212 -3.19 18.81 13.77
C TRP A 212 -2.50 18.48 12.44
N VAL A 213 -2.12 19.55 11.74
CA VAL A 213 -1.53 19.70 10.39
C VAL A 213 -0.41 18.69 9.97
N SER A 214 0.09 17.84 10.87
CA SER A 214 1.18 16.88 10.58
C SER A 214 0.89 15.43 11.00
N SER A 215 -0.36 15.09 11.30
CA SER A 215 -0.71 13.74 11.74
C SER A 215 -0.99 12.84 10.54
N VAL A 216 -0.16 11.80 10.36
CA VAL A 216 -0.42 10.69 9.42
C VAL A 216 -0.74 9.45 10.22
N LEU A 217 -1.79 8.73 9.84
CA LEU A 217 -2.17 7.44 10.40
C LEU A 217 -2.50 6.51 9.25
N SER A 218 -1.77 5.41 9.12
CA SER A 218 -2.06 4.38 8.12
C SER A 218 -2.48 3.09 8.82
N LEU A 219 -3.61 2.54 8.41
CA LEU A 219 -4.09 1.24 8.85
C LEU A 219 -4.25 0.34 7.63
N PHE A 220 -3.74 -0.88 7.74
CA PHE A 220 -3.73 -1.85 6.68
C PHE A 220 -4.52 -3.07 7.13
N VAL A 221 -5.40 -3.57 6.27
CA VAL A 221 -6.06 -4.86 6.41
C VAL A 221 -5.70 -5.66 5.16
N LEU A 222 -4.69 -6.52 5.29
CA LEU A 222 -4.23 -7.41 4.23
C LEU A 222 -4.47 -8.83 4.71
N THR A 223 -5.64 -9.40 4.46
CA THR A 223 -5.96 -10.72 5.01
C THR A 223 -4.89 -11.75 4.66
N PRO A 224 -4.33 -12.46 5.67
CA PRO A 224 -4.82 -12.60 7.04
C PRO A 224 -4.27 -11.61 8.10
N LEU A 225 -3.50 -10.58 7.74
CA LEU A 225 -2.74 -9.70 8.64
C LEU A 225 -3.29 -8.26 8.73
N LEU A 226 -3.10 -7.63 9.90
CA LEU A 226 -3.47 -6.23 10.17
C LEU A 226 -2.24 -5.39 10.59
N PRO A 227 -1.43 -4.90 9.64
CA PRO A 227 -0.38 -3.92 9.94
C PRO A 227 -0.98 -2.54 10.28
N MET A 228 -0.36 -1.80 11.21
CA MET A 228 -0.77 -0.44 11.61
C MET A 228 0.45 0.47 11.73
N PHE A 229 0.34 1.71 11.25
CA PHE A 229 1.37 2.75 11.35
C PHE A 229 0.79 4.00 12.00
N CYS A 230 1.22 4.34 13.21
CA CYS A 230 0.64 5.45 13.97
C CYS A 230 1.70 6.33 14.68
N PRO A 231 1.37 7.58 15.04
CA PRO A 231 2.26 8.43 15.87
C PRO A 231 2.51 7.82 17.25
N ILE A 232 3.60 8.18 17.95
CA ILE A 232 3.85 7.68 19.33
C ILE A 232 2.90 8.26 20.37
N THR A 233 2.35 9.46 20.13
CA THR A 233 1.45 10.16 21.07
C THR A 233 0.11 9.46 21.28
N PHE A 234 -0.07 8.29 20.66
CA PHE A 234 -1.30 7.57 20.44
C PHE A 234 -1.71 6.59 21.53
N HIS A 235 -1.25 6.84 22.76
CA HIS A 235 -1.57 6.15 24.01
C HIS A 235 -0.55 5.06 24.44
N PRO A 236 -0.12 5.06 25.72
CA PRO A 236 0.89 4.14 26.25
C PRO A 236 0.50 2.65 26.21
N SER A 237 -0.78 2.32 26.09
CA SER A 237 -1.27 0.92 26.01
C SER A 237 -0.84 0.19 24.72
N PHE A 238 -0.65 0.91 23.61
CA PHE A 238 -0.15 0.35 22.34
C PHE A 238 1.38 0.18 22.34
N VAL A 239 2.08 1.04 23.09
CA VAL A 239 3.54 1.14 23.08
C VAL A 239 4.18 0.26 24.17
N SER A 240 3.47 0.01 25.28
CA SER A 240 4.05 -0.65 26.47
C SER A 240 4.51 -2.10 26.27
N ASN A 241 4.07 -2.80 25.23
CA ASN A 241 4.43 -4.21 24.99
C ASN A 241 5.46 -4.44 23.90
N TYR A 242 5.80 -3.42 23.10
CA TYR A 242 6.67 -3.59 21.94
C TYR A 242 7.79 -2.55 22.01
N GLY A 243 8.98 -2.98 22.49
CA GLY A 243 10.20 -2.17 22.47
C GLY A 243 10.46 -1.67 21.05
N GLY A 244 10.23 -0.38 20.79
CA GLY A 244 10.08 0.16 19.45
C GLY A 244 11.31 0.90 18.94
N VAL A 245 11.78 0.53 17.74
CA VAL A 245 12.54 1.43 16.87
C VAL A 245 11.57 2.47 16.33
N PHE A 246 11.95 3.75 16.40
CA PHE A 246 11.09 4.87 16.06
C PHE A 246 11.50 5.50 14.73
N TRP A 247 10.51 5.86 13.91
CA TRP A 247 10.73 6.41 12.58
C TRP A 247 10.34 7.90 12.53
N ARG A 248 10.98 8.65 11.63
CA ARG A 248 10.57 10.01 11.24
C ARG A 248 10.04 9.97 9.81
N SER A 249 9.01 10.76 9.54
CA SER A 249 8.48 10.89 8.17
C SER A 249 9.31 11.88 7.35
N LEU A 250 9.37 11.61 6.06
CA LEU A 250 9.78 12.55 5.02
C LEU A 250 8.61 12.65 4.05
N ASN A 251 8.01 13.82 3.97
CA ASN A 251 6.86 14.11 3.12
C ASN A 251 7.35 14.94 1.92
N GLN A 252 6.75 14.73 0.76
CA GLN A 252 6.86 15.67 -0.34
C GLN A 252 6.09 16.95 0.03
N SER A 253 6.71 18.12 -0.15
CA SER A 253 6.09 19.44 0.14
C SER A 253 5.53 20.12 -1.10
#